data_AF-U2BG04-F1
#
_entry.id   AF-U2BG04-F1
#
_cell.length_a   1.000
_cell.length_b   1.000
_cell.length_c   1.000
_cell.angle_alpha   90.00
_cell.angle_beta   90.00
_cell.angle_gamma   90.00
#
_symmetry.space_group_name_H-M   'P 1'
#
loop_
_entity.id
_entity.type
_entity.pdbx_description
1 polymer ?
#
loop_
_entity_poly.entity_id
_entity_poly.type
_entity_poly.pdbx_seq_one_letter_code
_entity_poly.pdbx_strand_id
1 'polypeptide(L)' 'MQEAFEQAVVNAGGQSELSRRLSERGTQFSQQLIWHHLRVKKRCPAEIVLAVEGISGISRHLLRPDVFGAEEAPGGARAA' A
#
# COMPACT_ATOMS: atom_id res chain seq x y z
N MET A 1 1.98 1.25 10.37
CA MET A 1 2.35 1.66 8.99
C MET A 1 3.33 0.69 8.35
N GLN A 2 4.54 0.50 8.92
CA GLN A 2 5.50 -0.47 8.38
C GLN A 2 4.91 -1.89 8.32
N GLU A 3 4.27 -2.34 9.39
CA GLU A 3 3.64 -3.66 9.48
C GLU A 3 2.51 -3.84 8.45
N ALA A 4 1.70 -2.80 8.21
CA ALA A 4 0.68 -2.82 7.17
C ALA A 4 1.29 -2.99 5.77
N PHE A 5 2.42 -2.32 5.51
CA PHE A 5 3.13 -2.48 4.24
C PHE A 5 3.81 -3.85 4.12
N GLU A 6 4.38 -4.37 5.22
CA GLU A 6 4.94 -5.72 5.26
C GLU A 6 3.88 -6.79 5.01
N GLN A 7 2.72 -6.67 5.66
CA GLN A 7 1.58 -7.54 5.44
C GLN A 7 1.06 -7.41 4.01
N ALA A 8 1.07 -6.21 3.41
CA ALA A 8 0.67 -6.03 2.03
C ALA A 8 1.59 -6.79 1.07
N VAL A 9 2.90 -6.76 1.33
CA VAL A 9 3.90 -7.52 0.58
C VAL A 9 3.67 -9.03 0.73
N VAL A 10 3.36 -9.51 1.95
CA VAL A 10 3.04 -10.92 2.18
C VAL A 10 1.77 -11.34 1.44
N ASN A 11 0.69 -10.56 1.53
CA ASN A 11 -0.57 -10.82 0.83
C ASN A 11 -0.42 -10.82 -0.69
N ALA A 12 0.51 -10.01 -1.21
CA ALA A 12 0.83 -9.96 -2.63
C ALA A 12 1.63 -11.19 -3.12
N GLY A 13 2.11 -12.06 -2.23
CA GLY A 13 2.97 -13.21 -2.56
C GLY A 13 4.47 -12.93 -2.46
N GLY A 14 4.86 -11.84 -1.81
CA GLY A 14 6.25 -11.42 -1.61
C GLY A 14 6.65 -10.20 -2.46
N GLN A 15 7.90 -9.74 -2.29
CA GLN A 15 8.39 -8.52 -2.94
C GLN A 15 8.46 -8.64 -4.46
N SER A 16 8.87 -9.81 -4.98
CA SER A 16 8.98 -10.05 -6.42
C SER A 16 7.60 -10.11 -7.09
N GLU A 17 6.64 -10.79 -6.47
CA GLU A 17 5.27 -10.85 -6.97
C GLU A 17 4.57 -9.49 -6.89
N LEU A 18 4.79 -8.72 -5.81
CA LEU A 18 4.29 -7.36 -5.74
C LEU A 18 4.86 -6.48 -6.85
N SER A 19 6.17 -6.53 -7.09
CA SER A 19 6.83 -5.79 -8.19
C SER A 19 6.26 -6.15 -9.56
N ARG A 20 6.02 -7.45 -9.80
CA ARG A 20 5.42 -7.95 -11.03
C ARG A 20 3.99 -7.43 -11.20
N ARG A 21 3.14 -7.58 -10.19
CA ARG A 21 1.74 -7.11 -10.23
C ARG A 21 1.62 -5.59 -10.36
N LEU A 22 2.55 -4.83 -9.77
CA LEU A 22 2.64 -3.38 -9.97
C LEU A 22 2.97 -3.06 -11.43
N SER A 23 3.91 -3.79 -12.02
CA SER A 23 4.31 -3.63 -13.42
C SER A 23 3.17 -3.98 -14.39
N GLU A 24 2.38 -5.03 -14.10
CA GLU A 24 1.18 -5.41 -14.85
C GLU A 24 0.09 -4.32 -14.81
N ARG A 25 0.07 -3.49 -13.76
CA ARG A 25 -0.83 -2.32 -13.63
C ARG A 25 -0.24 -1.04 -14.22
N GLY A 26 0.88 -1.13 -14.95
CA GLY A 26 1.55 0.02 -15.57
C GLY A 26 2.42 0.83 -14.62
N THR A 27 2.65 0.36 -13.40
CA THR A 27 3.52 1.02 -12.42
C THR A 27 4.84 0.26 -12.32
N GLN A 28 5.89 0.74 -13.00
CA GLN A 28 7.21 0.14 -12.86
C GLN A 28 7.79 0.41 -11.47
N PHE A 29 7.83 -0.62 -10.64
CA PHE A 29 8.40 -0.53 -9.30
C PHE A 29 9.18 -1.80 -9.01
N SER A 30 10.51 -1.69 -8.86
CA SER A 30 11.39 -2.84 -8.71
C SER A 30 11.31 -3.46 -7.31
N GLN A 31 11.59 -4.76 -7.21
CA GLN A 31 11.72 -5.46 -5.92
C GLN A 31 12.69 -4.76 -4.96
N GLN A 32 13.80 -4.24 -5.49
CA GLN A 32 14.81 -3.51 -4.71
C GLN A 32 14.24 -2.22 -4.09
N LEU A 33 13.41 -1.47 -4.84
CA LEU A 33 12.73 -0.29 -4.33
C LEU A 33 11.72 -0.66 -3.23
N ILE A 34 11.00 -1.78 -3.41
CA ILE A 34 10.08 -2.30 -2.38
C ILE A 34 10.85 -2.59 -1.10
N TRP A 35 11.96 -3.32 -1.19
CA TRP A 35 12.83 -3.61 -0.06
C TRP A 35 13.33 -2.33 0.62
N HIS A 36 13.80 -1.35 -0.15
CA HIS A 36 14.29 -0.08 0.39
C HIS A 36 13.19 0.67 1.14
N HIS A 37 11.99 0.73 0.58
CA HIS A 37 10.84 1.35 1.25
C HIS A 37 10.40 0.60 2.50
N LEU A 38 10.49 -0.73 2.48
CA LEU A 38 10.09 -1.59 3.59
C LEU A 38 11.10 -1.57 4.75
N ARG A 39 12.40 -1.68 4.46
CA ARG A 39 13.47 -1.83 5.46
C ARG A 39 14.12 -0.51 5.85
N VAL A 40 14.34 0.39 4.89
CA VAL A 40 15.04 1.66 5.13
C VAL A 40 14.04 2.76 5.46
N LYS A 41 13.08 3.05 4.56
CA LYS A 41 12.11 4.12 4.81
C LYS A 41 10.98 3.72 5.75
N LYS A 42 10.78 2.42 5.99
CA LYS A 42 9.72 1.83 6.83
C LYS A 42 8.32 2.34 6.49
N ARG A 43 8.07 2.67 5.22
CA ARG A 43 6.82 3.30 4.75
C ARG A 43 6.51 2.97 3.30
N CYS A 44 5.22 2.81 3.01
CA CYS A 44 4.72 2.63 1.65
C CYS A 44 4.87 3.95 0.83
N PRO A 45 5.45 3.92 -0.38
CA PRO A 45 5.48 5.08 -1.26
C PRO A 45 4.07 5.48 -1.70
N ALA A 46 3.75 6.77 -1.67
CA ALA A 46 2.41 7.29 -2.00
C ALA A 46 1.95 6.90 -3.42
N GLU A 47 2.90 6.88 -4.37
CA GLU A 47 2.64 6.59 -5.78
C GLU A 47 2.07 5.18 -6.03
N ILE A 48 2.41 4.20 -5.18
CA ILE A 48 1.97 2.81 -5.33
C ILE A 48 0.86 2.43 -4.34
N VAL A 49 0.44 3.29 -3.41
CA VAL A 49 -0.52 2.93 -2.35
C VAL A 49 -1.81 2.35 -2.92
N LEU A 50 -2.38 2.99 -3.93
CA LEU A 50 -3.63 2.55 -4.56
C LEU A 50 -3.48 1.21 -5.27
N ALA A 51 -2.33 1.00 -5.92
CA ALA A 51 -2.04 -0.26 -6.58
C ALA A 51 -1.81 -1.38 -5.54
N VAL A 52 -1.07 -1.10 -4.48
CA VAL A 52 -0.83 -2.02 -3.36
C VAL A 52 -2.14 -2.39 -2.66
N GLU A 53 -3.03 -1.43 -2.40
CA GLU A 53 -4.37 -1.69 -1.85
C GLU A 53 -5.15 -2.66 -2.74
N GLY A 54 -5.21 -2.38 -4.05
CA GLY A 54 -5.91 -3.25 -5.00
C GLY A 54 -5.26 -4.63 -5.23
N ILE A 55 -4.00 -4.83 -4.82
CA ILE A 55 -3.28 -6.12 -4.94
C ILE A 55 -3.36 -6.91 -3.63
N SER A 56 -3.19 -6.23 -2.49
CA SER A 56 -3.03 -6.85 -1.17
C SER A 56 -4.32 -6.86 -0.34
N GLY A 57 -5.31 -6.06 -0.71
CA GLY A 57 -6.54 -5.83 0.04
C GLY A 57 -6.39 -4.96 1.29
N ILE A 58 -5.19 -4.40 1.55
CA ILE A 58 -4.96 -3.54 2.71
C ILE A 58 -5.33 -2.10 2.38
N SER A 59 -6.23 -1.54 3.18
CA SER A 59 -6.71 -0.16 3.05
C SER A 59 -5.56 0.85 2.97
N ARG A 60 -5.68 1.80 2.05
CA ARG A 60 -4.75 2.94 1.90
C ARG A 60 -4.60 3.74 3.19
N HIS A 61 -5.63 3.77 4.04
CA HIS A 61 -5.64 4.44 5.33
C HIS A 61 -4.72 3.75 6.35
N LEU A 62 -4.49 2.43 6.22
CA LEU A 62 -3.53 1.69 7.04
C LEU A 62 -2.09 1.82 6.50
N LEU A 63 -1.94 1.89 5.18
CA LEU A 63 -0.65 2.04 4.50
C LEU A 63 -0.06 3.44 4.70
N ARG A 64 -0.88 4.48 4.54
CA ARG A 64 -0.51 5.90 4.63
C ARG A 64 -1.61 6.74 5.30
N PRO A 65 -1.85 6.56 6.61
CA PRO A 65 -2.78 7.40 7.37
C PRO A 65 -2.38 8.87 7.37
N ASP A 66 -1.09 9.17 7.19
CA ASP A 66 -0.57 10.54 7.07
C ASP A 66 -1.03 11.26 5.79
N VAL A 67 -1.38 10.52 4.73
CA VAL A 67 -1.86 11.09 3.46
C VAL A 67 -3.36 10.99 3.33
N PHE A 68 -3.92 9.84 3.67
CA PHE A 68 -5.34 9.54 3.46
C PHE A 68 -6.21 9.81 4.69
N GLY A 69 -5.61 10.23 5.81
CA GLY A 69 -6.31 10.39 7.07
C GLY A 69 -6.69 9.05 7.72
N ALA A 70 -7.32 9.14 8.89
CA ALA A 70 -8.00 7.98 9.47
C ALA A 70 -9.17 7.57 8.55
N GLU A 71 -9.41 6.27 8.43
CA GLU A 71 -10.56 5.76 7.69
C GLU A 71 -11.82 6.28 8.39
N GLU A 72 -12.49 7.28 7.78
CA GLU A 72 -13.79 7.73 8.27
C GLU A 72 -14.74 6.53 8.14
N ALA A 73 -15.22 6.03 9.27
CA ALA A 73 -16.22 4.97 9.28
C ALA A 73 -17.35 5.33 8.30
N PRO A 74 -17.94 4.35 7.57
CA PRO A 74 -19.08 4.58 6.68
C PRO A 74 -20.30 4.97 7.53
N GLY A 75 -20.34 6.25 7.89
CA GLY A 75 -21.24 6.85 8.86
C GLY A 75 -21.21 8.37 8.77
N GLY A 76 -20.69 8.92 7.67
CA GLY A 76 -21.01 10.25 7.20
C GLY A 76 -22.49 10.28 6.81
N ALA A 77 -23.36 10.29 7.82
CA ALA A 77 -24.70 10.77 7.70
C ALA A 77 -24.61 12.13 6.99
N ARG A 78 -25.10 12.19 5.76
CA ARG A 78 -25.59 13.45 5.19
C ARG A 78 -26.71 13.92 6.13
N ALA A 79 -26.35 14.68 7.15
CA ALA A 79 -27.30 15.46 7.91
C ALA A 79 -27.61 16.72 7.10
N ALA A 80 -28.89 16.80 6.69
CA ALA A 80 -29.68 17.97 6.29
C ALA A 80 -29.13 18.90 5.21
#